data_AF-A0A7S4HTF3-F1
#
_entry.id   AF-A0A7S4HTF3-F1
#
_cell.length_a   1.000
_cell.length_b   1.000
_cell.length_c   1.000
_cell.angle_alpha   90.00
_cell.angle_beta   90.00
_cell.angle_gamma   90.00
#
_symmetry.space_group_name_H-M   'P 1'
#
loop_
_entity.id
_entity.type
_entity.pdbx_description
1 polymer ?
#
loop_
_entity_poly.entity_id
_entity_poly.type
_entity_poly.pdbx_seq_one_letter_code
_entity_poly.pdbx_strand_id
1 'polypeptide(L)'
;SDFKNPLDAFFWLGSYAGHYQLPSDTPQVFESNTEESAISKELPLCEIADFAVFDTETSGLSSTDCAVQTAVGFFDSDGKALGFYDKLWKLPPGKKIGYGAFKIHKISEKKVEAHGYRAAPELRKLKHMFSTMKKRKKMIVSHNASFDTRILLQTAKQNGVDWTLTKDDVFCTMKQSKV
;
A
#
# COMPACT_ATOMS: atom_id res chain seq x y z
N SER A 1 -8.25 -0.52 20.71
CA SER A 1 -8.23 -0.04 19.31
C SER A 1 -7.11 0.97 19.19
N ASP A 2 -6.00 0.61 18.54
CA ASP A 2 -4.77 1.44 18.58
C ASP A 2 -4.74 2.54 17.52
N PHE A 3 -5.86 3.24 17.35
CA PHE A 3 -5.92 4.52 16.66
C PHE A 3 -6.66 5.48 17.57
N LYS A 4 -5.94 6.48 18.11
CA LYS A 4 -6.54 7.55 18.93
C LYS A 4 -7.40 8.48 18.09
N ASN A 5 -7.21 8.50 16.76
CA ASN A 5 -8.01 9.26 15.82
C ASN A 5 -8.16 8.49 14.49
N PRO A 6 -9.38 8.21 14.01
CA PRO A 6 -9.61 7.62 12.68
C PRO A 6 -9.06 8.48 11.52
N LEU A 7 -8.85 9.79 11.73
CA LEU A 7 -8.32 10.73 10.75
C LEU A 7 -6.79 10.64 10.57
N ASP A 8 -6.06 9.99 11.47
CA ASP A 8 -4.62 9.76 11.27
C ASP A 8 -4.36 8.74 10.14
N ALA A 9 -5.38 7.96 9.77
CA ALA A 9 -5.35 7.11 8.57
C ALA A 9 -5.55 7.90 7.27
N PHE A 10 -6.14 9.10 7.34
CA PHE A 10 -6.52 9.90 6.17
C PHE A 10 -5.35 10.71 5.59
N PHE A 11 -4.35 11.13 6.39
CA PHE A 11 -3.31 12.06 5.93
C PHE A 11 -2.10 11.41 5.21
N TRP A 12 -2.03 10.09 5.08
CA TRP A 12 -0.77 9.40 4.73
C TRP A 12 -0.81 8.50 3.49
N LEU A 13 -1.81 8.64 2.60
CA LEU A 13 -1.94 7.79 1.40
C LEU A 13 -1.68 8.50 0.06
N GLY A 14 -1.19 9.74 0.07
CA GLY A 14 -0.91 10.49 -1.16
C GLY A 14 -2.18 11.12 -1.74
N SER A 15 -2.18 12.44 -1.83
CA SER A 15 -3.30 13.26 -2.30
C SER A 15 -3.38 13.28 -3.83
N TYR A 16 -4.56 13.01 -4.39
CA TYR A 16 -4.85 13.26 -5.80
C TYR A 16 -5.41 14.68 -5.97
N ALA A 17 -4.58 15.61 -6.44
CA ALA A 17 -5.03 16.95 -6.84
C ALA A 17 -5.52 16.92 -8.29
N GLY A 18 -6.76 16.46 -8.50
CA GLY A 18 -7.44 16.59 -9.78
C GLY A 18 -8.14 17.94 -9.88
N HIS A 19 -7.52 18.94 -10.53
CA HIS A 19 -8.19 20.18 -10.91
C HIS A 19 -9.31 19.88 -11.92
N TYR A 20 -10.57 19.96 -11.48
CA TYR A 20 -11.73 20.09 -12.36
C TYR A 20 -12.14 21.57 -12.36
N GLN A 21 -11.85 22.30 -13.44
CA GLN A 21 -12.34 23.67 -13.62
C GLN A 21 -13.70 23.62 -14.33
N LEU A 22 -14.75 24.05 -13.63
CA LEU A 22 -16.05 24.35 -14.23
C LEU A 22 -15.91 25.61 -15.10
N PRO A 23 -16.53 25.67 -16.29
CA PRO A 23 -16.48 26.88 -17.11
C PRO A 23 -17.54 27.92 -16.71
N SER A 24 -17.22 29.16 -17.09
CA SER A 24 -18.06 30.35 -17.34
C SER A 24 -18.37 31.32 -16.19
N ASP A 25 -17.75 32.51 -16.33
CA ASP A 25 -18.36 33.85 -16.33
C ASP A 25 -19.53 34.16 -15.38
N THR A 26 -19.26 34.86 -14.27
CA THR A 26 -20.01 36.05 -13.78
C THR A 26 -19.24 36.75 -12.63
N PRO A 27 -19.38 38.08 -12.41
CA PRO A 27 -18.42 38.88 -11.66
C PRO A 27 -18.60 38.84 -10.14
N GLN A 28 -17.48 39.05 -9.44
CA GLN A 28 -17.38 39.14 -7.99
C GLN A 28 -18.11 40.36 -7.42
N VAL A 29 -18.96 40.13 -6.41
CA VAL A 29 -19.17 41.08 -5.30
C VAL A 29 -19.13 40.30 -3.99
N PHE A 30 -18.28 40.80 -3.09
CA PHE A 30 -18.05 40.31 -1.73
C PHE A 30 -19.28 40.48 -0.86
N GLU A 31 -19.71 39.43 -0.16
CA GLU A 31 -20.30 39.57 1.17
C GLU A 31 -19.74 38.50 2.11
N SER A 32 -19.23 38.98 3.24
CA SER A 32 -18.66 38.20 4.32
C SER A 32 -19.70 37.29 4.95
N ASN A 33 -19.51 35.98 4.84
CA ASN A 33 -20.07 35.04 5.79
C ASN A 33 -19.01 34.02 6.17
N THR A 34 -18.86 33.84 7.47
CA THR A 34 -18.04 32.85 8.17
C THR A 34 -18.05 31.49 7.46
N GLU A 35 -17.00 31.22 6.67
CA GLU A 35 -16.76 29.90 6.10
C GLU A 35 -16.02 29.05 7.13
N GLU A 36 -16.77 28.19 7.80
CA GLU A 36 -16.27 26.93 8.33
C GLU A 36 -15.58 26.21 7.16
N SER A 37 -14.25 26.28 7.14
CA SER A 37 -13.37 25.69 6.14
C SER A 37 -13.88 24.31 5.69
N ALA A 38 -14.45 24.25 4.49
CA ALA A 38 -14.93 23.02 3.89
C ALA A 38 -13.71 22.14 3.60
N ILE A 39 -13.39 21.25 4.54
CA ILE A 39 -12.39 20.20 4.36
C ILE A 39 -12.82 19.38 3.14
N SER A 40 -12.12 19.55 2.02
CA SER A 40 -12.25 18.68 0.86
C SER A 40 -12.00 17.24 1.30
N LYS A 41 -13.03 16.39 1.27
CA LYS A 41 -12.91 14.97 1.61
C LYS A 41 -12.14 14.25 0.51
N GLU A 42 -10.80 14.26 0.58
CA GLU A 42 -9.98 13.37 -0.23
C GLU A 42 -10.26 11.91 0.19
N LEU A 43 -10.61 11.06 -0.79
CA LEU A 43 -10.87 9.64 -0.57
C LEU A 43 -9.54 8.84 -0.61
N PRO A 44 -9.41 7.75 0.18
CA PRO A 44 -8.24 6.87 0.09
C PRO A 44 -8.01 6.33 -1.32
N LEU A 45 -6.75 6.13 -1.74
CA LEU A 45 -6.41 5.63 -3.08
C LEU A 45 -7.12 4.30 -3.44
N CYS A 46 -7.28 3.40 -2.48
CA CYS A 46 -7.99 2.13 -2.68
C CYS A 46 -9.50 2.28 -2.91
N GLU A 47 -10.09 3.44 -2.61
CA GLU A 47 -11.50 3.77 -2.87
C GLU A 47 -11.72 4.37 -4.27
N ILE A 48 -10.66 4.86 -4.92
CA ILE A 48 -10.75 5.51 -6.23
C ILE A 48 -10.06 4.74 -7.35
N ALA A 49 -8.96 4.03 -7.06
CA ALA A 49 -8.18 3.32 -8.07
C ALA A 49 -8.97 2.21 -8.78
N ASP A 50 -8.62 1.97 -10.05
CA ASP A 50 -9.17 0.90 -10.88
C ASP A 50 -8.34 -0.37 -10.79
N PHE A 51 -7.02 -0.24 -10.59
CA PHE A 51 -6.17 -1.37 -10.22
C PHE A 51 -5.01 -0.93 -9.32
N ALA A 52 -4.45 -1.91 -8.60
CA ALA A 52 -3.26 -1.72 -7.80
C ALA A 52 -2.21 -2.77 -8.15
N VAL A 53 -0.95 -2.36 -8.25
CA VAL A 53 0.20 -3.24 -8.46
C VAL A 53 1.04 -3.24 -7.19
N PHE A 54 1.42 -4.40 -6.68
CA PHE A 54 2.28 -4.48 -5.50
C PHE A 54 3.46 -5.41 -5.69
N ASP A 55 4.50 -5.17 -4.91
CA ASP A 55 5.73 -5.95 -4.90
C ASP A 55 6.35 -5.98 -3.49
N THR A 56 7.15 -7.01 -3.21
CA THR A 56 7.77 -7.21 -1.90
C THR A 56 9.28 -7.44 -1.99
N GLU A 57 10.04 -6.68 -1.21
CA GLU A 57 11.43 -7.00 -0.93
C GLU A 57 11.51 -7.83 0.35
N THR A 58 12.38 -8.83 0.40
CA THR A 58 12.33 -9.87 1.43
C THR A 58 13.62 -10.02 2.23
N SER A 59 13.55 -10.66 3.40
CA SER A 59 14.73 -11.08 4.16
C SER A 59 15.45 -12.29 3.52
N GLY A 60 14.77 -13.00 2.61
CA GLY A 60 15.18 -14.25 1.99
C GLY A 60 13.99 -14.98 1.35
N LEU A 61 14.20 -16.22 0.89
CA LEU A 61 13.21 -16.98 0.11
C LEU A 61 12.52 -18.13 0.88
N SER A 62 12.98 -18.43 2.10
CA SER A 62 12.61 -19.61 2.88
C SER A 62 11.18 -19.54 3.45
N SER A 63 10.74 -20.62 4.09
CA SER A 63 9.45 -20.67 4.79
C SER A 63 9.38 -19.78 6.04
N THR A 64 10.53 -19.30 6.52
CA THR A 64 10.62 -18.48 7.72
C THR A 64 10.97 -17.02 7.42
N ASP A 65 11.21 -16.67 6.16
CA ASP A 65 11.51 -15.29 5.76
C ASP A 65 10.27 -14.40 5.80
N CYS A 66 10.49 -13.09 5.68
CA CYS A 66 9.46 -12.07 5.76
C CYS A 66 9.73 -10.92 4.79
N ALA A 67 8.71 -10.09 4.55
CA ALA A 67 8.84 -8.84 3.83
C ALA A 67 9.62 -7.83 4.67
N VAL A 68 10.58 -7.16 4.04
CA VAL A 68 11.33 -6.03 4.60
C VAL A 68 10.88 -4.70 4.01
N GLN A 69 10.34 -4.71 2.79
CA GLN A 69 9.70 -3.56 2.15
C GLN A 69 8.49 -4.04 1.39
N THR A 70 7.44 -3.22 1.33
CA THR A 70 6.30 -3.46 0.46
C THR A 70 5.91 -2.16 -0.23
N ALA A 71 5.79 -2.24 -1.55
CA ALA A 71 5.32 -1.16 -2.39
C ALA A 71 3.97 -1.51 -3.02
N VAL A 72 3.09 -0.54 -3.15
CA VAL A 72 1.81 -0.62 -3.86
C VAL A 72 1.64 0.66 -4.68
N GLY A 73 1.55 0.53 -6.00
CA GLY A 73 1.11 1.60 -6.90
C GLY A 73 -0.38 1.49 -7.17
N PHE A 74 -1.07 2.63 -7.20
CA PHE A 74 -2.50 2.74 -7.50
C PHE A 74 -2.69 3.47 -8.82
N PHE A 75 -3.55 2.94 -9.68
CA PHE A 75 -3.72 3.43 -11.06
C PHE A 75 -5.20 3.53 -11.42
N ASP A 76 -5.54 4.47 -12.31
CA ASP A 76 -6.84 4.54 -12.96
C ASP A 76 -6.93 3.57 -14.16
N SER A 77 -8.09 3.54 -14.82
CA SER A 77 -8.36 2.65 -15.96
C SER A 77 -7.43 2.87 -17.17
N ASP A 78 -6.87 4.07 -17.32
CA ASP A 78 -5.96 4.42 -18.41
C ASP A 78 -4.50 4.10 -18.05
N GLY A 79 -4.26 3.57 -16.85
CA GLY A 79 -2.95 3.23 -16.34
C GLY A 79 -2.15 4.42 -15.81
N LYS A 80 -2.79 5.58 -15.61
CA LYS A 80 -2.14 6.73 -14.97
C LYS A 80 -2.04 6.49 -13.47
N ALA A 81 -0.84 6.75 -12.92
CA ALA A 81 -0.60 6.62 -11.49
C ALA A 81 -1.39 7.68 -10.71
N LEU A 82 -2.15 7.22 -9.72
CA LEU A 82 -2.88 8.06 -8.77
C LEU A 82 -2.06 8.32 -7.50
N GLY A 83 -1.19 7.37 -7.13
CA GLY A 83 -0.30 7.49 -5.98
C GLY A 83 0.30 6.14 -5.58
N PHE A 84 1.05 6.14 -4.48
CA PHE A 84 1.79 4.96 -4.04
C PHE A 84 1.85 4.85 -2.51
N TYR A 85 1.85 3.60 -2.04
CA TYR A 85 2.29 3.20 -0.72
C TYR A 85 3.68 2.56 -0.86
N ASP A 86 4.67 3.03 -0.11
CA ASP A 86 6.00 2.40 -0.08
C ASP A 86 6.58 2.51 1.32
N LYS A 87 6.78 1.38 1.98
CA LYS A 87 7.25 1.33 3.36
C LYS A 87 8.24 0.20 3.59
N LEU A 88 9.35 0.59 4.22
CA LEU A 88 10.32 -0.31 4.85
C LEU A 88 9.79 -0.73 6.23
N TRP A 89 9.93 -1.99 6.60
CA TRP A 89 9.42 -2.54 7.85
C TRP A 89 10.51 -3.14 8.72
N LYS A 90 10.39 -2.94 10.04
CA LYS A 90 11.22 -3.58 11.05
C LYS A 90 11.05 -5.10 11.01
N LEU A 91 12.17 -5.80 11.17
CA LEU A 91 12.20 -7.25 11.27
C LEU A 91 11.58 -7.70 12.60
N PRO A 92 10.94 -8.89 12.63
CA PRO A 92 10.62 -9.54 13.89
C PRO A 92 11.87 -9.79 14.76
N PRO A 93 11.73 -9.86 16.09
CA PRO A 93 12.86 -10.15 16.97
C PRO A 93 13.62 -11.43 16.56
N GLY A 94 14.95 -11.34 16.52
CA GLY A 94 15.83 -12.46 16.15
C GLY A 94 15.89 -12.79 14.66
N LYS A 95 15.13 -12.10 13.79
CA LYS A 95 15.25 -12.24 12.33
C LYS A 95 16.42 -11.43 11.79
N LYS A 96 16.99 -11.94 10.69
CA LYS A 96 18.13 -11.36 9.99
C LYS A 96 17.85 -11.28 8.49
N ILE A 97 18.50 -10.35 7.81
CA ILE A 97 18.48 -10.29 6.34
C ILE A 97 19.58 -11.20 5.81
N GLY A 98 19.19 -12.23 5.04
CA GLY A 98 20.15 -13.12 4.41
C GLY A 98 21.05 -12.37 3.43
N TYR A 99 22.31 -12.78 3.30
CA TYR A 99 23.27 -12.14 2.40
C TYR A 99 22.79 -12.06 0.95
N GLY A 100 22.11 -13.11 0.46
CA GLY A 100 21.53 -13.12 -0.89
C GLY A 100 20.47 -12.04 -1.09
N ALA A 101 19.56 -11.88 -0.12
CA ALA A 101 18.54 -10.84 -0.13
C ALA A 101 19.18 -9.44 -0.06
N PHE A 102 20.15 -9.23 0.82
CA PHE A 102 20.91 -7.97 0.87
C PHE A 102 21.61 -7.67 -0.45
N LYS A 103 22.21 -8.67 -1.10
CA LYS A 103 22.91 -8.49 -2.38
C LYS A 103 21.98 -8.01 -3.48
N ILE A 104 20.73 -8.46 -3.49
CA ILE A 104 19.71 -8.08 -4.49
C ILE A 104 19.09 -6.73 -4.10
N HIS A 105 18.47 -6.64 -2.93
CA HIS A 105 17.60 -5.52 -2.54
C HIS A 105 18.37 -4.32 -1.97
N LYS A 106 19.63 -4.51 -1.57
CA LYS A 106 20.48 -3.49 -0.91
C LYS A 106 19.86 -2.91 0.37
N ILE A 107 18.97 -3.65 1.02
CA ILE A 107 18.35 -3.31 2.30
C ILE A 107 19.15 -4.00 3.41
N SER A 108 19.79 -3.22 4.27
CA SER A 108 20.53 -3.72 5.43
C SER A 108 19.68 -3.72 6.70
N GLU A 109 20.06 -4.55 7.67
CA GLU A 109 19.42 -4.58 8.99
C GLU A 109 19.51 -3.21 9.69
N LYS A 110 20.65 -2.52 9.55
CA LYS A 110 20.83 -1.16 10.07
C LYS A 110 19.84 -0.18 9.46
N LYS A 111 19.58 -0.26 8.14
CA LYS A 111 18.60 0.59 7.45
C LYS A 111 17.19 0.31 7.96
N VAL A 112 16.85 -0.96 8.11
CA VAL A 112 15.56 -1.40 8.65
C VAL A 112 15.36 -0.94 10.09
N GLU A 113 16.36 -1.05 10.94
CA GLU A 113 16.23 -0.61 12.34
C GLU A 113 16.05 0.92 12.45
N ALA A 114 16.81 1.68 11.65
CA ALA A 114 16.81 3.13 11.67
C ALA A 114 15.56 3.76 11.04
N HIS A 115 15.03 3.17 9.96
CA HIS A 115 13.99 3.78 9.12
C HIS A 115 12.74 2.93 8.95
N GLY A 116 12.76 1.69 9.43
CA GLY A 116 11.64 0.76 9.30
C GLY A 116 10.47 1.13 10.21
N TYR A 117 9.27 1.00 9.67
CA TYR A 117 8.02 1.08 10.41
C TYR A 117 7.75 -0.26 11.10
N ARG A 118 6.95 -0.25 12.17
CA ARG A 118 6.47 -1.51 12.75
C ARG A 118 5.59 -2.23 11.74
N ALA A 119 5.88 -3.49 11.42
CA ALA A 119 5.16 -4.22 10.39
C ALA A 119 3.67 -4.43 10.73
N ALA A 120 3.31 -4.71 11.98
CA ALA A 120 1.92 -5.03 12.34
C ALA A 120 0.89 -3.92 11.98
N PRO A 121 1.10 -2.63 12.33
CA PRO A 121 0.25 -1.54 11.84
C PRO A 121 0.18 -1.43 10.31
N GLU A 122 1.32 -1.56 9.64
CA GLU A 122 1.43 -1.44 8.18
C GLU A 122 0.72 -2.58 7.44
N LEU A 123 0.83 -3.81 7.94
CA LEU A 123 0.06 -4.95 7.47
C LEU A 123 -1.45 -4.72 7.62
N ARG A 124 -1.92 -4.12 8.72
CA ARG A 124 -3.35 -3.80 8.86
C ARG A 124 -3.81 -2.77 7.81
N LYS A 125 -2.97 -1.79 7.47
CA LYS A 125 -3.24 -0.82 6.39
C LYS A 125 -3.30 -1.52 5.03
N LEU A 126 -2.32 -2.36 4.69
CA LEU A 126 -2.34 -3.13 3.45
C LEU A 126 -3.56 -4.05 3.35
N LYS A 127 -3.90 -4.75 4.44
CA LYS A 127 -5.11 -5.57 4.51
C LYS A 127 -6.35 -4.74 4.20
N HIS A 128 -6.47 -3.54 4.77
CA HIS A 128 -7.57 -2.63 4.48
C HIS A 128 -7.58 -2.24 3.00
N MET A 129 -6.46 -1.75 2.45
CA MET A 129 -6.36 -1.36 1.04
C MET A 129 -6.78 -2.49 0.09
N PHE A 130 -6.24 -3.70 0.27
CA PHE A 130 -6.58 -4.84 -0.56
C PHE A 130 -8.02 -5.33 -0.36
N SER A 131 -8.53 -5.31 0.87
CA SER A 131 -9.92 -5.67 1.14
C SER A 131 -10.90 -4.70 0.49
N THR A 132 -10.59 -3.40 0.49
CA THR A 132 -11.38 -2.37 -0.19
C THR A 132 -11.38 -2.60 -1.70
N MET A 133 -10.20 -2.80 -2.31
CA MET A 133 -10.10 -3.12 -3.76
C MET A 133 -10.91 -4.37 -4.12
N LYS A 134 -10.80 -5.45 -3.32
CA LYS A 134 -11.59 -6.69 -3.52
C LYS A 134 -13.09 -6.45 -3.44
N LYS A 135 -13.57 -5.72 -2.42
CA LYS A 135 -14.99 -5.38 -2.26
C LYS A 135 -15.53 -4.59 -3.45
N ARG A 136 -14.72 -3.69 -4.00
CA ARG A 136 -15.01 -2.92 -5.21
C ARG A 136 -14.81 -3.71 -6.51
N LYS A 137 -14.41 -4.99 -6.44
CA LYS A 137 -14.08 -5.86 -7.58
C LYS A 137 -13.01 -5.28 -8.51
N LYS A 138 -12.04 -4.54 -7.93
CA LYS A 138 -10.91 -3.96 -8.65
C LYS A 138 -9.70 -4.88 -8.60
N MET A 139 -8.85 -4.79 -9.63
CA MET A 139 -7.73 -5.70 -9.79
C MET A 139 -6.59 -5.39 -8.83
N ILE A 140 -6.02 -6.45 -8.25
CA ILE A 140 -4.76 -6.40 -7.51
C ILE A 140 -3.78 -7.24 -8.31
N VAL A 141 -2.59 -6.71 -8.57
CA VAL A 141 -1.61 -7.26 -9.52
C VAL A 141 -0.27 -7.44 -8.83
N SER A 142 0.42 -8.55 -9.11
CA SER A 142 1.85 -8.69 -8.81
C SER A 142 2.54 -9.58 -9.84
N HIS A 143 3.88 -9.51 -9.92
CA HIS A 143 4.62 -10.30 -10.91
C HIS A 143 4.64 -11.78 -10.56
N ASN A 144 4.85 -12.13 -9.29
CA ASN A 144 4.82 -13.51 -8.81
C ASN A 144 3.87 -13.66 -7.62
N ALA A 145 2.56 -13.59 -7.91
CA ALA A 145 1.50 -13.60 -6.90
C ALA A 145 1.62 -14.69 -5.83
N SER A 146 2.05 -15.90 -6.21
CA SER A 146 2.27 -16.99 -5.25
C SER A 146 3.38 -16.69 -4.25
N PHE A 147 4.45 -16.03 -4.69
CA PHE A 147 5.57 -15.66 -3.84
C PHE A 147 5.20 -14.49 -2.92
N ASP A 148 4.67 -13.41 -3.48
CA ASP A 148 4.35 -12.20 -2.73
C ASP A 148 3.28 -12.46 -1.65
N THR A 149 2.20 -13.14 -2.01
CA THR A 149 1.11 -13.45 -1.06
C THR A 149 1.57 -14.39 0.04
N ARG A 150 2.45 -15.36 -0.26
CA ARG A 150 3.08 -16.23 0.74
C ARG A 150 3.92 -15.42 1.73
N ILE A 151 4.78 -14.54 1.22
CA ILE A 151 5.66 -13.71 2.05
C ILE A 151 4.85 -12.76 2.94
N LEU A 152 3.80 -12.11 2.41
CA LEU A 152 2.92 -11.25 3.22
C LEU A 152 2.18 -12.05 4.30
N LEU A 153 1.70 -13.25 3.99
CA LEU A 153 1.07 -14.14 4.96
C LEU A 153 2.05 -14.57 6.08
N GLN A 154 3.28 -14.95 5.72
CA GLN A 154 4.33 -15.29 6.69
C GLN A 154 4.66 -14.09 7.59
N THR A 155 4.82 -12.91 7.00
CA THR A 155 5.10 -11.66 7.71
C THR A 155 3.98 -11.32 8.67
N ALA A 156 2.72 -11.47 8.24
CA ALA A 156 1.56 -11.23 9.07
C ALA A 156 1.48 -12.19 10.25
N LYS A 157 1.71 -13.50 10.03
CA LYS A 157 1.77 -14.51 11.10
C LYS A 157 2.86 -14.18 12.12
N GLN A 158 4.05 -13.81 11.67
CA GLN A 158 5.18 -13.44 12.55
C GLN A 158 4.90 -12.16 13.37
N ASN A 159 3.91 -11.35 12.95
CA ASN A 159 3.53 -10.10 13.59
C ASN A 159 2.15 -10.16 14.28
N GLY A 160 1.53 -11.34 14.39
CA GLY A 160 0.22 -11.51 15.03
C GLY A 160 -0.93 -10.79 14.30
N VAL A 161 -0.83 -10.63 12.98
CA VAL A 161 -1.87 -10.00 12.17
C VAL A 161 -2.62 -11.06 11.37
N ASP A 162 -3.95 -11.07 11.48
CA ASP A 162 -4.80 -11.88 10.61
C ASP A 162 -4.75 -11.38 9.16
N TRP A 163 -4.45 -12.27 8.21
CA TRP A 163 -4.19 -11.95 6.82
C TRP A 163 -4.99 -12.83 5.87
N THR A 164 -5.61 -12.19 4.87
CA THR A 164 -6.64 -12.83 4.04
C THR A 164 -6.41 -12.69 2.53
N LEU A 165 -5.38 -11.96 2.08
CA LEU A 165 -5.06 -11.90 0.66
C LEU A 165 -4.36 -13.19 0.24
N THR A 166 -4.94 -13.88 -0.73
CA THR A 166 -4.41 -15.12 -1.29
C THR A 166 -3.98 -14.93 -2.74
N LYS A 167 -3.21 -15.87 -3.28
CA LYS A 167 -2.78 -15.84 -4.69
C LYS A 167 -3.95 -15.79 -5.68
N ASP A 168 -5.12 -16.30 -5.31
CA ASP A 168 -6.30 -16.38 -6.18
C ASP A 168 -7.05 -15.03 -6.24
N ASP A 169 -6.74 -14.12 -5.30
CA ASP A 169 -7.21 -12.74 -5.31
C ASP A 169 -6.34 -11.80 -6.16
N VAL A 170 -5.21 -12.30 -6.70
CA VAL A 170 -4.18 -11.48 -7.33
C VAL A 170 -3.97 -11.92 -8.78
N PHE A 171 -4.05 -10.96 -9.69
CA PHE A 171 -3.67 -11.15 -11.08
C PHE A 171 -2.15 -11.27 -11.19
N CYS A 172 -1.66 -12.45 -11.60
CA CYS A 172 -0.24 -12.76 -11.67
C CYS A 172 0.30 -12.51 -13.09
N THR A 173 1.16 -11.50 -13.27
CA THR A 173 1.65 -11.17 -14.62
C THR A 173 2.61 -12.22 -15.17
N MET A 174 3.43 -12.88 -14.34
CA MET A 174 4.32 -13.97 -14.79
C MET A 174 3.56 -15.15 -15.41
N LYS A 175 2.34 -15.46 -14.94
CA LYS A 175 1.52 -16.52 -15.55
C LYS A 175 0.99 -16.13 -16.92
N GLN A 176 0.77 -14.84 -17.15
CA GLN A 176 0.17 -14.29 -18.36
C GLN A 176 1.22 -13.96 -19.43
N SER A 177 2.48 -13.77 -19.05
CA SER A 177 3.61 -13.53 -19.96
C SER A 177 4.22 -14.79 -20.57
N LYS A 178 3.73 -15.98 -20.23
CA LYS A 178 4.12 -17.23 -20.90
C LYS A 178 3.37 -17.33 -22.23
N VAL A 179 3.92 -16.66 -23.24
CA VAL A 179 3.54 -16.79 -24.65
C VAL A 179 4.41 -17.86 -25.29
#